data_AF-A0A0F9LUS5-F1
#
_entry.id   AF-A0A0F9LUS5-F1
#
_cell.length_a   1.000
_cell.length_b   1.000
_cell.length_c   1.000
_cell.angle_alpha   90.00
_cell.angle_beta   90.00
_cell.angle_gamma   90.00
#
_symmetry.space_group_name_H-M   'P 1'
#
loop_
_entity.id
_entity.type
_entity.pdbx_description
1 polymer ?
#
loop_
_entity_poly.entity_id
_entity_poly.type
_entity_poly.pdbx_seq_one_letter_code
_entity_poly.pdbx_strand_id
1 'polypeptide(L)' 'MGEIADLMIDGMMCATCGVFFVAEHGHPVLCQHCYDEHK' A
#
# COMPACT_ATOMS: atom_id res chain seq x y z
N MET A 1 1.75 9.42 19.09
CA MET A 1 1.78 9.96 17.71
C MET A 1 2.67 9.06 16.87
N GLY A 2 2.13 7.93 16.41
CA GLY A 2 2.80 6.95 15.55
C GLY A 2 1.84 6.29 14.55
N GLU A 3 0.61 6.77 14.49
CA GLU A 3 -0.51 6.14 13.75
C GLU A 3 -0.28 6.15 12.23
N ILE A 4 0.51 7.09 11.72
CA ILE A 4 0.79 7.22 10.29
C ILE A 4 1.81 6.18 9.79
N ALA A 5 2.75 5.78 10.66
CA ALA A 5 3.74 4.76 10.33
C ALA A 5 3.11 3.36 10.31
N ASP A 6 2.16 3.11 11.20
CA ASP A 6 1.38 1.88 11.27
C ASP A 6 0.59 1.65 9.97
N LEU A 7 -0.09 2.69 9.47
CA LEU A 7 -0.85 2.65 8.20
C LEU A 7 0.01 2.31 6.97
N MET A 8 1.29 2.69 6.97
CA MET A 8 2.22 2.33 5.89
C MET A 8 2.70 0.87 6.01
N ILE A 9 2.90 0.36 7.23
CA ILE A 9 3.35 -1.01 7.48
C ILE A 9 2.21 -2.02 7.25
N ASP A 10 0.98 -1.63 7.59
CA ASP A 10 -0.23 -2.46 7.45
C ASP A 10 -0.61 -2.77 5.99
N GLY A 11 0.10 -2.21 5.02
CA GLY A 11 -0.22 -2.43 3.61
C GLY A 11 -1.58 -1.84 3.24
N MET A 12 -1.97 -0.74 3.89
CA MET A 12 -3.19 0.01 3.56
C MET A 12 -3.04 0.93 2.35
N MET A 13 -1.84 1.05 1.80
CA MET A 13 -1.57 1.87 0.61
C MET A 13 -0.52 1.26 -0.31
N CYS A 14 -0.58 1.61 -1.59
CA CYS A 14 0.38 1.18 -2.59
C CYS A 14 1.77 1.73 -2.29
N ALA A 15 2.77 0.85 -2.29
CA ALA A 15 4.16 1.22 -2.02
C ALA A 15 4.76 2.17 -3.07
N THR A 16 4.21 2.21 -4.30
CA THR A 16 4.73 3.05 -5.40
C THR A 16 3.97 4.35 -5.54
N CYS A 17 2.64 4.31 -5.64
CA CYS A 17 1.84 5.49 -5.94
C CYS A 17 1.07 6.07 -4.73
N GLY A 18 1.12 5.39 -3.58
CA GLY A 18 0.44 5.85 -2.36
C GLY A 18 -1.09 5.78 -2.41
N VAL A 19 -1.69 5.09 -3.40
CA VAL A 19 -3.15 4.90 -3.43
C VAL A 19 -3.58 4.02 -2.26
N PHE A 20 -4.62 4.42 -1.54
CA PHE A 20 -5.17 3.63 -0.43
C PHE A 20 -5.94 2.42 -0.95
N PHE A 21 -5.76 1.29 -0.27
CA PHE A 21 -6.54 0.09 -0.49
C PHE A 21 -7.82 0.11 0.35
N VAL A 22 -8.82 -0.63 -0.12
CA VAL A 22 -10.08 -0.81 0.62
C VAL A 22 -9.89 -1.75 1.81
N ALA A 23 -8.88 -2.63 1.75
CA ALA A 23 -8.53 -3.57 2.79
C ALA A 23 -7.02 -3.52 3.08
N GLU A 24 -6.67 -3.73 4.34
CA GLU A 24 -5.29 -3.94 4.78
C GLU A 24 -4.72 -5.23 4.17
N HIS A 25 -3.48 -5.17 3.70
CA HIS A 25 -2.78 -6.34 3.17
C HIS A 25 -1.77 -6.93 4.19
N GLY A 26 -1.50 -6.23 5.29
CA GLY A 26 -0.52 -6.62 6.32
C GLY A 26 0.95 -6.55 5.87
N HIS A 27 1.20 -6.10 4.63
CA HIS A 27 2.53 -5.93 4.06
C HIS A 27 2.49 -4.92 2.90
N PRO A 28 3.62 -4.27 2.55
CA PRO A 28 3.67 -3.38 1.39
C PRO A 28 3.35 -4.15 0.10
N VAL A 29 2.33 -3.65 -0.64
CA VAL A 29 1.92 -4.19 -1.94
C VAL A 29 1.82 -3.09 -2.98
N LEU A 30 1.86 -3.50 -4.25
CA LEU A 30 1.57 -2.64 -5.40
C LEU A 30 0.08 -2.72 -5.72
N CYS A 31 -0.52 -1.59 -6.12
CA CYS A 31 -1.85 -1.62 -6.69
C CYS A 31 -1.82 -2.29 -8.07
N GLN A 32 -2.99 -2.72 -8.57
CA GLN A 32 -3.08 -3.42 -9.86
C GLN A 32 -2.44 -2.63 -11.00
N HIS A 33 -2.58 -1.30 -11.01
CA HIS A 33 -1.99 -0.46 -12.05
C HIS A 33 -0.46 -0.46 -12.01
N CYS A 34 0.13 -0.19 -10.83
CA CYS A 34 1.58 -0.26 -10.67
C CYS A 34 2.12 -1.67 -10.90
N TYR A 35 1.40 -2.71 -10.48
CA TYR A 35 1.78 -4.09 -10.74
C TYR A 35 1.79 -4.41 -12.24
N ASP A 36 0.79 -3.94 -13.00
CA ASP A 36 0.70 -4.12 -14.45
C ASP A 36 1.81 -3.36 -15.19
N GLU A 37 2.14 -2.14 -14.76
CA GLU A 37 3.30 -1.38 -15.30
C GLU A 37 4.65 -2.06 -15.06
N HIS A 38 4.75 -2.89 -14.00
CA HIS A 38 5.97 -3.62 -13.63
C HIS A 38 6.04 -5.05 -14.18
N LYS A 39 5.01 -5.51 -14.93
CA LYS A 39 4.90 -6.87 -15.46
C LYS A 39 5.46 -6.98 -16.88
#